data_AF-A0A8J3YML4-F1
#
_entry.id   AF-A0A8J3YML4-F1
#
_cell.length_a   1.000
_cell.length_b   1.000
_cell.length_c   1.000
_cell.angle_alpha   90.00
_cell.angle_beta   90.00
_cell.angle_gamma   90.00
#
_symmetry.space_group_name_H-M   'P 1'
#
loop_
_entity.id
_entity.type
_entity.pdbx_description
1 polymer ?
#
loop_
_entity_poly.entity_id
_entity_poly.type
_entity_poly.pdbx_seq_one_letter_code
_entity_poly.pdbx_strand_id
1 'polypeptide(L)'
;MWTTEEDLTNARERFAARIPGYRPPAACGVARRDGDRLTFGHVNPPGVVRGLPAVVLATVAGYVDTTAVVRLDRAAFEKAVELLAPAEGATHKSHPNLWTWRELLDGSTEDSVFLVFLVADVEDPVVDADDAEFRRRW
;
A
#
# COMPACT_ATOMS: atom_id res chain seq x y z
N MET A 1 -18.81 -6.80 -2.79
CA MET A 1 -18.19 -5.75 -3.63
C MET A 1 -18.62 -4.39 -3.09
N TRP A 2 -17.76 -3.38 -3.22
CA TRP A 2 -18.07 -1.98 -2.90
C TRP A 2 -18.35 -1.27 -4.21
N THR A 3 -19.55 -0.72 -4.39
CA THR A 3 -19.97 -0.16 -5.68
C THR A 3 -20.14 1.35 -5.65
N THR A 4 -20.21 1.93 -4.45
CA THR A 4 -20.43 3.36 -4.21
C THR A 4 -19.25 4.01 -3.48
N GLU A 5 -19.16 5.35 -3.54
CA GLU A 5 -18.21 6.13 -2.73
C GLU A 5 -18.40 5.92 -1.23
N GLU A 6 -19.66 5.75 -0.81
CA GLU A 6 -20.02 5.47 0.59
C GLU A 6 -19.47 4.12 1.04
N ASP A 7 -19.58 3.08 0.20
CA ASP A 7 -19.00 1.76 0.51
C ASP A 7 -17.48 1.82 0.72
N LEU A 8 -16.78 2.56 -0.16
CA LEU A 8 -15.32 2.73 -0.06
C LEU A 8 -14.93 3.49 1.21
N THR A 9 -15.71 4.51 1.56
CA THR A 9 -15.52 5.32 2.77
C THR A 9 -15.75 4.47 4.02
N ASN A 10 -16.86 3.75 4.08
CA ASN A 10 -17.21 2.84 5.17
C ASN A 10 -16.17 1.72 5.34
N ALA A 11 -15.67 1.17 4.23
CA ALA A 11 -14.61 0.16 4.26
C ALA A 11 -13.31 0.72 4.86
N ARG A 12 -12.89 1.91 4.41
CA ARG A 12 -11.70 2.60 4.92
C ARG A 12 -11.81 2.84 6.43
N GLU A 13 -12.94 3.37 6.88
CA GLU A 13 -13.17 3.67 8.29
C GLU A 13 -13.19 2.42 9.15
N ARG A 14 -13.80 1.33 8.66
CA ARG A 14 -13.79 0.03 9.35
C ARG A 14 -12.39 -0.54 9.50
N PHE A 15 -11.51 -0.39 8.49
CA PHE A 15 -10.12 -0.82 8.63
C PHE A 15 -9.36 0.07 9.63
N ALA A 16 -9.51 1.39 9.53
CA ALA A 16 -8.83 2.34 10.41
C ALA A 16 -9.22 2.12 11.88
N ALA A 17 -10.50 1.86 12.16
CA ALA A 17 -11.00 1.60 13.52
C ALA A 17 -10.39 0.35 14.18
N ARG A 18 -9.78 -0.56 13.41
CA ARG A 18 -9.13 -1.78 13.92
C ARG A 18 -7.65 -1.56 14.27
N ILE A 19 -7.11 -0.38 14.00
CA ILE A 19 -5.72 -0.01 14.26
C ILE A 19 -5.74 1.18 15.24
N PRO A 20 -5.67 0.94 16.56
CA PRO A 20 -5.63 2.00 17.56
C PRO A 20 -4.48 2.98 17.29
N GLY A 21 -4.79 4.28 17.22
CA GLY A 21 -3.80 5.33 16.97
C GLY A 21 -3.47 5.57 15.50
N TYR A 22 -4.11 4.86 14.56
CA TYR A 22 -3.81 4.97 13.14
C TYR A 22 -3.87 6.42 12.62
N ARG A 23 -2.78 6.84 11.97
CA ARG A 23 -2.69 8.07 11.18
C ARG A 23 -2.31 7.71 9.75
N PRO A 24 -3.07 8.16 8.74
CA PRO A 24 -2.73 7.89 7.35
C PRO A 24 -1.31 8.34 7.04
N PRO A 25 -0.51 7.53 6.31
CA PRO A 25 0.80 7.97 5.86
C PRO A 25 0.67 9.16 4.91
N ALA A 26 1.65 10.06 4.93
CA ALA A 26 1.82 11.13 3.96
C ALA A 26 2.09 10.57 2.55
N ALA A 27 2.82 9.45 2.40
CA ALA A 27 3.01 8.77 1.12
C ALA A 27 3.07 7.25 1.31
N CYS A 28 2.59 6.47 0.32
CA CYS A 28 2.68 5.02 0.39
C CYS A 28 2.70 4.32 -0.97
N GLY A 29 3.28 3.12 -0.99
CA GLY A 29 3.40 2.31 -2.20
C GLY A 29 3.95 0.92 -1.90
N VAL A 30 4.02 0.10 -2.95
CA VAL A 30 4.57 -1.25 -2.86
C VAL A 30 5.54 -1.47 -4.01
N ALA A 31 6.67 -2.12 -3.74
CA ALA A 31 7.55 -2.67 -4.76
C ALA A 31 7.71 -4.17 -4.58
N ARG A 32 7.77 -4.91 -5.69
CA ARG A 32 8.33 -6.26 -5.69
C ARG A 32 9.85 -6.17 -5.82
N ARG A 33 10.55 -6.96 -5.02
CA ARG A 33 12.00 -7.13 -5.08
C ARG A 33 12.35 -8.51 -5.58
N ASP A 34 13.12 -8.56 -6.68
CA ASP A 34 13.69 -9.75 -7.27
C ASP A 34 15.22 -9.61 -7.23
N GLY A 35 15.88 -10.21 -6.23
CA GLY A 35 17.29 -9.93 -5.93
C GLY A 35 17.50 -8.46 -5.56
N ASP A 36 18.26 -7.72 -6.37
CA ASP A 36 18.52 -6.28 -6.20
C ASP A 36 17.59 -5.37 -7.01
N ARG A 37 16.71 -5.94 -7.84
CA ARG A 37 15.81 -5.16 -8.68
C ARG A 37 14.50 -4.86 -7.95
N LEU A 38 14.14 -3.57 -7.88
CA LEU A 38 12.82 -3.12 -7.46
C LEU A 38 11.91 -2.85 -8.66
N THR A 39 10.73 -3.46 -8.65
CA THR A 39 9.63 -3.16 -9.57
C THR A 39 8.51 -2.52 -8.76
N PHE A 40 8.26 -1.23 -8.97
CA PHE A 40 7.25 -0.48 -8.23
C PHE A 40 5.86 -0.64 -8.85
N GLY A 41 4.85 -0.82 -8.00
CA GLY A 41 3.46 -0.61 -8.37
C GLY A 41 3.11 0.88 -8.37
N HIS A 42 1.82 1.20 -8.26
CA HIS A 42 1.37 2.58 -8.15
C HIS A 42 1.89 3.22 -6.85
N VAL A 43 2.47 4.41 -7.02
CA VAL A 43 2.98 5.25 -5.93
C VAL A 43 1.91 6.27 -5.57
N ASN A 44 1.57 6.38 -4.29
CA ASN A 44 0.68 7.41 -3.76
C ASN A 44 1.55 8.49 -3.11
N PRO A 45 1.78 9.63 -3.79
CA PRO A 45 2.68 10.67 -3.30
C PRO A 45 2.03 11.52 -2.19
N PRO A 46 2.82 12.38 -1.52
CA PRO A 46 2.33 13.39 -0.60
C PRO A 46 1.14 14.18 -1.14
N GLY A 47 0.11 14.34 -0.30
CA GLY A 47 -1.11 15.09 -0.64
C GLY A 47 -2.11 14.39 -1.56
N VAL A 48 -1.77 13.21 -2.14
CA VAL A 48 -2.64 12.45 -3.06
C VAL A 48 -2.96 11.05 -2.53
N VAL A 49 -2.62 10.77 -1.27
CA VAL A 49 -2.78 9.43 -0.68
C VAL A 49 -4.23 8.99 -0.67
N ARG A 50 -4.48 7.87 -1.37
CA ARG A 50 -5.78 7.20 -1.35
C ARG A 50 -5.92 6.44 -0.04
N GLY A 51 -6.81 6.93 0.81
CA GLY A 51 -6.95 6.43 2.18
C GLY A 51 -7.29 4.94 2.31
N LEU A 52 -8.06 4.36 1.37
CA LEU A 52 -8.43 2.94 1.41
C LEU A 52 -7.24 2.00 1.14
N PRO A 53 -6.48 2.13 0.03
CA PRO A 53 -5.23 1.39 -0.15
C PRO A 53 -4.24 1.58 1.02
N ALA A 54 -4.09 2.82 1.51
CA ALA A 54 -3.17 3.11 2.60
C ALA A 54 -3.50 2.35 3.89
N VAL A 55 -4.79 2.32 4.30
CA VAL A 55 -5.19 1.60 5.51
C VAL A 55 -5.18 0.08 5.33
N VAL A 56 -5.38 -0.43 4.10
CA VAL A 56 -5.19 -1.85 3.80
C VAL A 56 -3.72 -2.25 3.97
N LEU A 57 -2.78 -1.45 3.44
CA LEU A 57 -1.35 -1.66 3.66
C LEU A 57 -1.00 -1.59 5.15
N ALA A 58 -1.53 -0.60 5.87
CA ALA A 58 -1.31 -0.49 7.30
C ALA A 58 -1.78 -1.74 8.07
N THR A 59 -2.92 -2.30 7.68
CA THR A 59 -3.49 -3.52 8.28
C THR A 59 -2.56 -4.72 8.16
N VAL A 60 -1.92 -4.92 7.00
CA VAL A 60 -1.02 -6.07 6.76
C VAL A 60 0.41 -5.81 7.23
N ALA A 61 0.86 -4.57 7.22
CA ALA A 61 2.23 -4.17 7.59
C ALA A 61 2.38 -3.85 9.09
N GLY A 62 1.28 -3.78 9.85
CA GLY A 62 1.31 -3.40 11.27
C GLY A 62 1.65 -1.92 11.50
N TYR A 63 1.42 -1.06 10.51
CA TYR A 63 1.70 0.37 10.61
C TYR A 63 0.60 1.09 11.39
N VAL A 64 1.03 2.04 12.23
CA VAL A 64 0.14 2.92 12.99
C VAL A 64 0.35 4.37 12.56
N ASP A 65 1.55 4.91 12.75
CA ASP A 65 1.83 6.34 12.52
C ASP A 65 3.33 6.68 12.32
N THR A 66 4.19 5.69 12.05
CA THR A 66 5.66 5.88 11.98
C THR A 66 6.21 5.46 10.62
N THR A 67 7.10 6.27 10.04
CA THR A 67 7.75 5.96 8.76
C THR A 67 8.46 4.61 8.80
N ALA A 68 8.17 3.75 7.82
CA ALA A 68 8.71 2.40 7.75
C ALA A 68 8.75 1.84 6.32
N VAL A 69 9.72 0.96 6.08
CA VAL A 69 9.74 0.01 4.96
C VAL A 69 9.53 -1.37 5.54
N VAL A 70 8.39 -2.00 5.21
CA VAL A 70 8.00 -3.31 5.76
C VAL A 70 8.09 -4.36 4.68
N ARG A 71 8.85 -5.43 4.93
CA ARG A 71 8.92 -6.59 4.05
C ARG A 71 7.76 -7.53 4.32
N LEU A 72 7.01 -7.84 3.27
CA LEU A 72 5.98 -8.87 3.24
C LEU A 72 6.42 -10.05 2.37
N ASP A 73 6.03 -11.24 2.80
CA ASP A 73 6.04 -12.42 1.93
C ASP A 73 4.84 -12.38 0.96
N ARG A 74 4.80 -13.35 0.05
CA ARG A 74 3.75 -13.47 -0.97
C ARG A 74 2.36 -13.61 -0.36
N ALA A 75 2.20 -14.43 0.68
CA ALA A 75 0.90 -14.68 1.30
C ALA A 75 0.34 -13.43 2.00
N ALA A 76 1.18 -12.67 2.69
CA ALA A 76 0.80 -11.41 3.32
C ALA A 76 0.44 -10.34 2.27
N PHE A 77 1.15 -10.29 1.13
CA PHE A 77 0.80 -9.36 0.07
C PHE A 77 -0.45 -9.77 -0.71
N GLU A 78 -0.65 -11.06 -0.98
CA GLU A 78 -1.92 -11.59 -1.49
C GLU A 78 -3.07 -11.20 -0.57
N LYS A 79 -2.87 -11.24 0.75
CA LYS A 79 -3.89 -10.79 1.70
C LYS A 79 -4.25 -9.32 1.53
N ALA A 80 -3.28 -8.44 1.27
CA ALA A 80 -3.55 -7.03 0.98
C ALA A 80 -4.41 -6.86 -0.28
N VAL A 81 -4.10 -7.62 -1.34
CA VAL A 81 -4.88 -7.61 -2.59
C VAL A 81 -6.30 -8.12 -2.36
N GLU A 82 -6.49 -9.21 -1.62
CA GLU A 82 -7.82 -9.72 -1.25
C GLU A 82 -8.65 -8.69 -0.48
N LEU A 83 -8.03 -7.99 0.48
CA LEU A 83 -8.72 -6.98 1.28
C LEU A 83 -9.15 -5.77 0.44
N LEU A 84 -8.38 -5.40 -0.58
CA LEU A 84 -8.68 -4.28 -1.47
C LEU A 84 -9.57 -4.66 -2.67
N ALA A 85 -9.59 -5.94 -3.07
CA ALA A 85 -10.29 -6.45 -4.25
C ALA A 85 -11.77 -6.00 -4.36
N PRO A 86 -12.57 -5.91 -3.28
CA PRO A 86 -13.95 -5.46 -3.39
C PRO A 86 -14.13 -4.05 -3.99
N ALA A 87 -13.09 -3.22 -3.97
CA ALA A 87 -13.09 -1.88 -4.58
C ALA A 87 -13.30 -1.90 -6.10
N GLU A 88 -12.97 -3.00 -6.78
CA GLU A 88 -13.14 -3.11 -8.24
C GLU A 88 -14.62 -2.96 -8.68
N GLY A 89 -15.57 -3.20 -7.77
CA GLY A 89 -16.99 -2.98 -8.02
C GLY A 89 -17.36 -1.50 -8.17
N ALA A 90 -16.53 -0.57 -7.68
CA ALA A 90 -16.72 0.86 -7.80
C ALA A 90 -16.15 1.33 -9.15
N THR A 91 -16.84 0.97 -10.24
CA THR A 91 -16.40 1.19 -11.63
C THR A 91 -16.34 2.67 -12.05
N HIS A 92 -16.93 3.57 -11.25
CA HIS A 92 -16.87 5.03 -11.44
C HIS A 92 -15.50 5.63 -11.07
N LYS A 93 -14.60 4.85 -10.47
CA LYS A 93 -13.25 5.27 -10.08
C LYS A 93 -12.18 4.33 -10.60
N SER A 94 -11.00 4.88 -10.86
CA SER A 94 -9.81 4.09 -11.14
C SER A 94 -9.21 3.52 -9.85
N HIS A 95 -8.71 2.28 -9.93
CA HIS A 95 -8.09 1.56 -8.81
C HIS A 95 -6.63 1.20 -9.13
N PRO A 96 -5.75 2.18 -9.41
CA PRO A 96 -4.39 1.90 -9.88
C PRO A 96 -3.56 1.10 -8.87
N ASN A 97 -3.77 1.29 -7.57
CA ASN A 97 -3.15 0.45 -6.54
C ASN A 97 -3.53 -1.03 -6.71
N LEU A 98 -4.84 -1.33 -6.79
CA LEU A 98 -5.29 -2.72 -6.92
C LEU A 98 -4.75 -3.41 -8.18
N TRP A 99 -4.78 -2.71 -9.33
CA TRP A 99 -4.30 -3.27 -10.59
C TRP A 99 -2.80 -3.52 -10.58
N THR A 100 -2.01 -2.53 -10.14
CA THR A 100 -0.55 -2.69 -10.08
C THR A 100 -0.14 -3.71 -9.03
N TRP A 101 -0.86 -3.86 -7.90
CA TRP A 101 -0.56 -4.92 -6.93
C TRP A 101 -0.80 -6.31 -7.50
N ARG A 102 -1.85 -6.50 -8.31
CA ARG A 102 -2.08 -7.74 -9.06
C ARG A 102 -0.95 -8.00 -10.06
N GLU A 103 -0.52 -6.99 -10.81
CA GLU A 103 0.62 -7.11 -11.74
C GLU A 103 1.93 -7.48 -11.03
N LEU A 104 2.18 -6.92 -9.84
CA LEU A 104 3.34 -7.27 -9.03
C LEU A 104 3.30 -8.75 -8.61
N LEU A 105 2.14 -9.26 -8.18
CA LEU A 105 1.94 -10.68 -7.85
C LEU A 105 2.10 -11.58 -9.09
N ASP A 106 1.49 -11.20 -10.20
CA ASP A 106 1.52 -12.00 -11.44
C ASP A 106 2.93 -12.15 -12.00
N GLY A 107 3.76 -11.12 -11.88
CA GLY A 107 5.15 -11.19 -12.30
C GLY A 107 6.13 -11.74 -11.25
N SER A 108 5.64 -12.19 -10.08
CA SER A 108 6.49 -12.66 -8.98
C SER A 108 6.95 -14.11 -9.15
N THR A 109 8.05 -14.44 -8.50
CA THR A 109 8.61 -15.79 -8.36
C THR A 109 8.53 -16.22 -6.89
N GLU A 110 8.89 -17.47 -6.58
CA GLU A 110 8.90 -17.98 -5.20
C GLU A 110 9.85 -17.19 -4.27
N ASP A 111 10.93 -16.64 -4.82
CA ASP A 111 11.94 -15.86 -4.08
C ASP A 111 11.61 -14.36 -4.00
N SER A 112 10.58 -13.91 -4.72
CA SER A 112 10.19 -12.50 -4.74
C SER A 112 9.64 -12.08 -3.39
N VAL A 113 9.93 -10.84 -2.99
CA VAL A 113 9.34 -10.22 -1.80
C VAL A 113 8.70 -8.89 -2.11
N PHE A 114 7.85 -8.43 -1.22
CA PHE A 114 7.11 -7.18 -1.40
C PHE A 114 7.50 -6.20 -0.31
N LEU A 115 8.04 -5.06 -0.70
CA LEU A 115 8.38 -3.97 0.20
C LEU A 115 7.22 -2.98 0.21
N VAL A 116 6.61 -2.79 1.37
CA VAL A 116 5.58 -1.80 1.63
C VAL A 116 6.23 -0.56 2.21
N PHE A 117 6.08 0.55 1.52
CA PHE A 117 6.62 1.83 1.94
C PHE A 117 5.51 2.69 2.54
N LEU A 118 5.72 3.16 3.77
CA LEU A 118 4.79 3.98 4.52
C LEU A 118 5.58 5.17 5.09
N VAL A 119 5.40 6.35 4.50
CA VAL A 119 6.02 7.58 4.99
C VAL A 119 4.99 8.30 5.84
N ALA A 120 5.20 8.40 7.15
CA ALA A 120 4.28 9.05 8.08
C ALA A 120 4.31 10.57 7.91
N ASP A 121 5.51 11.15 7.94
CA ASP A 121 5.76 12.56 7.62
C ASP A 121 6.81 12.70 6.51
N VAL A 122 6.65 13.66 5.61
CA VAL A 122 7.62 13.94 4.53
C VAL A 122 8.95 14.46 5.09
N GLU A 123 8.92 15.06 6.28
CA GLU A 123 10.10 15.54 6.99
C GLU A 123 10.80 14.43 7.79
N ASP A 124 10.19 13.24 7.92
CA ASP A 124 10.83 12.12 8.59
C ASP A 124 12.14 11.74 7.88
N PRO A 125 13.19 11.40 8.65
CA PRO A 125 14.45 10.95 8.06
C PRO A 125 14.23 9.72 7.18
N VAL A 126 15.04 9.62 6.13
CA VAL A 126 15.08 8.43 5.29
C VAL A 126 15.52 7.24 6.14
N VAL A 127 14.74 6.15 6.13
CA VAL A 127 15.01 5.00 7.00
C VAL A 127 16.05 4.03 6.42
N ASP A 128 16.11 3.89 5.10
CA ASP A 128 17.11 3.09 4.38
C ASP A 128 17.23 3.48 2.88
N ALA A 129 18.04 2.73 2.13
CA ALA A 129 18.25 2.96 0.70
C ALA A 129 17.00 2.69 -0.17
N ASP A 130 16.13 1.79 0.27
CA ASP A 130 14.89 1.46 -0.45
C ASP A 130 13.86 2.59 -0.26
N ASP A 131 13.73 3.16 0.95
CA ASP A 131 12.95 4.38 1.21
C ASP A 131 13.48 5.55 0.37
N ALA A 132 14.80 5.73 0.33
CA ALA A 132 15.42 6.77 -0.51
C ALA A 132 15.04 6.62 -2.00
N GLU A 133 14.99 5.39 -2.51
CA GLU A 133 14.57 5.11 -3.88
C GLU A 133 13.08 5.33 -4.09
N PHE A 134 12.25 4.91 -3.14
CA PHE A 134 10.80 5.14 -3.19
C PHE A 134 10.48 6.64 -3.25
N ARG A 135 11.10 7.47 -2.40
CA ARG A 135 10.90 8.93 -2.38
C ARG A 135 11.34 9.64 -3.66
N ARG A 136 12.24 9.06 -4.47
CA ARG A 136 12.62 9.60 -5.79
C ARG A 136 11.52 9.42 -6.86
N ARG A 137 10.43 8.71 -6.54
CA ARG A 137 9.34 8.41 -7.47
C ARG A 137 8.16 9.39 -7.39
N TRP A 138 8.28 10.48 -6.63
CA TRP A 138 7.29 11.55 -6.59
C TRP A 138 7.88 12.95 -6.40
#